data_AF-D9XDG5-F1
#
_entry.id   AF-D9XDG5-F1
#
_cell.length_a   1.000
_cell.length_b   1.000
_cell.length_c   1.000
_cell.angle_alpha   90.00
_cell.angle_beta   90.00
_cell.angle_gamma   90.00
#
_symmetry.space_group_name_H-M   'P 1'
#
loop_
_entity.id
_entity.type
_entity.pdbx_description
1 polymer ?
#
loop_
_entity_poly.entity_id
_entity_poly.type
_entity_poly.pdbx_seq_one_letter_code
_entity_poly.pdbx_strand_id
1 'polypeptide(L)'
;MSSGGITWIADGDISWLGYCIKLARGLTGEQLAARLAAPGAPVPVRATTGPQAESLVDELDAEHGDADGIAVRYGDHAGLGFALAYGHWPSVLGPAYHDGTSRDGVHVFELYYEKQNPKVPPPAFAYFHDDHYVCGFDMYMHTWSQEITGPGADLVRADIVAAGIPEETERDTAHRASLAVLEQRFELALPRDLILDAPLPTALVRGQQPR
;
A
#
# COMPACT_ATOMS: atom_id res chain seq x y z
N MET A 1 23.45 -0.44 10.19
CA MET A 1 22.16 -0.36 10.92
C MET A 1 21.10 -0.75 9.93
N SER A 2 20.36 -1.84 10.19
CA SER A 2 19.31 -2.32 9.28
C SER A 2 18.28 -1.20 9.08
N SER A 3 18.26 -0.60 7.89
CA SER A 3 17.15 0.25 7.47
C SER A 3 15.92 -0.65 7.43
N GLY A 4 14.90 -0.37 8.26
CA GLY A 4 13.73 -1.23 8.36
C GLY A 4 13.04 -1.37 7.01
N GLY A 5 13.28 -2.49 6.32
CA GLY A 5 12.73 -2.81 5.02
C GLY A 5 11.24 -3.12 5.05
N ILE A 6 10.68 -3.57 3.93
CA ILE A 6 9.26 -3.89 3.79
C ILE A 6 8.95 -5.39 3.98
N THR A 7 9.97 -6.24 4.04
CA THR A 7 9.81 -7.71 4.09
C THR A 7 8.95 -8.21 5.26
N TRP A 8 8.94 -7.50 6.41
CA TRP A 8 8.13 -7.88 7.58
C TRP A 8 6.62 -7.86 7.31
N ILE A 9 6.17 -7.13 6.27
CA ILE A 9 4.76 -7.03 5.87
C ILE A 9 4.23 -8.41 5.43
N ALA A 10 5.11 -9.31 4.99
CA ALA A 10 4.74 -10.69 4.68
C ALA A 10 4.07 -11.41 5.87
N ASP A 11 4.53 -11.08 7.08
CA ASP A 11 4.21 -11.80 8.31
C ASP A 11 3.31 -10.99 9.26
N GLY A 12 2.99 -9.75 8.88
CA GLY A 12 2.30 -8.79 9.73
C GLY A 12 1.02 -8.27 9.09
N ASP A 13 -0.09 -8.38 9.81
CA ASP A 13 -1.30 -7.66 9.44
C ASP A 13 -1.16 -6.19 9.85
N ILE A 14 -1.42 -5.28 8.91
CA ILE A 14 -1.46 -3.83 9.17
C ILE A 14 -2.88 -3.37 9.54
N SER A 15 -3.88 -4.02 8.95
CA SER A 15 -5.30 -3.84 9.27
C SER A 15 -6.04 -5.19 9.24
N TRP A 16 -7.24 -5.23 9.80
CA TRP A 16 -8.09 -6.42 9.79
C TRP A 16 -8.49 -6.88 8.38
N LEU A 17 -8.64 -5.93 7.44
CA LEU A 17 -8.93 -6.19 6.02
C LEU A 17 -7.70 -6.64 5.24
N GLY A 18 -6.49 -6.53 5.80
CA GLY A 18 -5.22 -6.72 5.12
C GLY A 18 -4.42 -5.43 5.06
N TYR A 19 -3.87 -5.06 3.91
CA TYR A 19 -3.13 -3.82 3.75
C TYR A 19 -3.30 -3.18 2.36
N CYS A 20 -3.28 -1.86 2.34
CA CYS A 20 -3.05 -1.07 1.14
C CYS A 20 -2.04 0.03 1.49
N ILE A 21 -0.88 -0.03 0.85
CA ILE A 21 0.25 0.85 1.11
C ILE A 21 0.67 1.49 -0.20
N LYS A 22 0.78 2.81 -0.21
CA LYS A 22 1.45 3.54 -1.29
C LYS A 22 2.73 4.17 -0.76
N LEU A 23 3.81 3.93 -1.49
CA LEU A 23 5.14 4.52 -1.28
C LEU A 23 5.42 5.43 -2.48
N ALA A 24 5.83 6.67 -2.22
CA ALA A 24 6.10 7.65 -3.25
C ALA A 24 7.51 8.20 -3.12
N ARG A 25 8.29 8.10 -4.20
CA ARG A 25 9.54 8.85 -4.34
C ARG A 25 9.27 10.13 -5.11
N GLY A 26 9.68 11.26 -4.54
CA GLY A 26 9.40 12.59 -5.09
C GLY A 26 8.20 13.30 -4.45
N LEU A 27 7.53 12.67 -3.48
CA LEU A 27 6.49 13.29 -2.65
C LEU A 27 6.79 13.05 -1.18
N THR A 28 6.37 14.01 -0.35
CA THR A 28 6.19 13.79 1.08
C THR A 28 4.90 13.00 1.36
N GLY A 29 4.79 12.40 2.54
CA GLY A 29 3.56 11.74 2.99
C GLY A 29 2.33 12.65 2.95
N GLU A 30 2.48 13.92 3.32
CA GLU A 30 1.39 14.91 3.28
C GLU A 30 0.94 15.20 1.84
N GLN A 31 1.88 15.40 0.91
CA GLN A 31 1.55 15.61 -0.49
C GLN A 31 0.89 14.37 -1.11
N LEU A 32 1.34 13.17 -0.74
CA LEU A 32 0.71 11.92 -1.15
C LEU A 32 -0.73 11.84 -0.62
N ALA A 33 -0.96 12.10 0.66
CA ALA A 33 -2.30 12.13 1.25
C ALA A 33 -3.22 13.15 0.57
N ALA A 34 -2.69 14.32 0.20
CA ALA A 34 -3.43 15.34 -0.56
C ALA A 34 -3.84 14.83 -1.95
N ARG A 35 -2.93 14.13 -2.66
CA ARG A 35 -3.26 13.50 -3.97
C ARG A 35 -4.34 12.43 -3.81
N LEU A 36 -4.30 11.65 -2.72
CA LEU A 36 -5.30 10.61 -2.43
C LEU A 36 -6.69 11.17 -2.11
N ALA A 37 -6.77 12.37 -1.52
CA ALA A 37 -8.04 13.02 -1.24
C ALA A 37 -8.69 13.67 -2.46
N ALA A 38 -7.96 13.82 -3.58
CA ALA A 38 -8.46 14.51 -4.77
C ALA A 38 -9.77 13.89 -5.31
N PRO A 39 -10.68 14.70 -5.89
CA PRO A 39 -10.60 16.16 -6.06
C PRO A 39 -10.92 16.97 -4.79
N GLY A 40 -11.19 16.31 -3.66
CA GLY A 40 -11.39 16.96 -2.36
C GLY A 40 -10.08 17.37 -1.69
N ALA A 41 -10.14 17.57 -0.38
CA ALA A 41 -8.99 17.85 0.46
C ALA A 41 -8.96 16.83 1.62
N PRO A 42 -7.77 16.44 2.09
CA PRO A 42 -7.67 15.59 3.27
C PRO A 42 -8.22 16.37 4.47
N VAL A 43 -9.04 15.72 5.30
CA VAL A 43 -9.54 16.30 6.55
C VAL A 43 -8.67 15.78 7.70
N PRO A 44 -7.76 16.60 8.26
CA PRO A 44 -6.88 16.13 9.32
C PRO A 44 -7.66 15.70 10.55
N VAL A 45 -7.24 14.60 11.16
CA VAL A 45 -7.69 14.16 12.47
C VAL A 45 -6.49 14.13 13.42
N ARG A 46 -6.71 13.77 14.69
CA ARG A 46 -5.60 13.51 15.61
C ARG A 46 -4.70 12.41 15.02
N ALA A 47 -3.40 12.49 15.29
CA ALA A 47 -2.48 11.41 14.93
C ALA A 47 -2.96 10.07 15.53
N THR A 48 -2.85 8.99 14.77
CA THR A 48 -3.36 7.67 15.16
C THR A 48 -2.33 6.55 14.99
N THR A 49 -2.40 5.55 15.86
CA THR A 49 -1.85 4.22 15.57
C THR A 49 -2.77 3.47 14.60
N GLY A 50 -2.35 2.31 14.09
CA GLY A 50 -3.18 1.47 13.21
C GLY A 50 -4.55 1.14 13.82
N PRO A 51 -4.61 0.55 15.02
CA PRO A 51 -5.88 0.25 15.68
C PRO A 51 -6.76 1.49 15.93
N GLN A 52 -6.15 2.64 16.21
CA GLN A 52 -6.91 3.89 16.39
C GLN A 52 -7.48 4.44 15.08
N ALA A 53 -6.81 4.21 13.94
CA ALA A 53 -7.36 4.55 12.62
C ALA A 53 -8.53 3.62 12.25
N GLU A 54 -8.44 2.34 12.59
CA GLU A 54 -9.56 1.39 12.40
C GLU A 54 -10.76 1.79 13.24
N SER A 55 -10.59 2.03 14.54
CA SER A 55 -11.70 2.45 15.41
C SER A 55 -12.33 3.76 14.95
N LEU A 56 -11.54 4.70 14.40
CA LEU A 56 -12.07 5.92 13.81
C LEU A 56 -13.00 5.63 12.63
N VAL A 57 -12.65 4.68 11.76
CA VAL A 57 -13.53 4.29 10.65
C VAL A 57 -14.78 3.59 11.18
N ASP A 58 -14.64 2.65 12.12
CA ASP A 58 -15.79 1.96 12.70
C ASP A 58 -16.79 2.95 13.34
N GLU A 59 -16.29 3.98 14.03
CA GLU A 59 -17.10 5.06 14.60
C GLU A 59 -17.82 5.88 13.51
N LEU A 60 -17.15 6.18 12.40
CA LEU A 60 -17.74 6.87 11.25
C LEU A 60 -18.87 6.08 10.62
N ASP A 61 -18.65 4.79 10.40
CA ASP A 61 -19.63 3.87 9.82
C ASP A 61 -20.85 3.71 10.73
N ALA A 62 -20.63 3.68 12.05
CA ALA A 62 -21.71 3.61 13.03
C ALA A 62 -22.57 4.88 13.08
N GLU A 63 -21.98 6.07 12.94
CA GLU A 63 -22.71 7.34 12.98
C GLU A 63 -23.45 7.63 11.66
N HIS A 64 -22.82 7.36 10.52
CA HIS A 64 -23.32 7.79 9.21
C HIS A 64 -23.98 6.67 8.40
N GLY A 65 -23.80 5.40 8.81
CA GLY A 65 -24.29 4.21 8.12
C GLY A 65 -23.47 3.89 6.88
N ASP A 66 -22.78 2.73 6.87
CA ASP A 66 -21.93 2.23 5.77
C ASP A 66 -21.22 3.36 5.02
N ALA A 67 -20.51 4.18 5.77
CA ALA A 67 -19.83 5.31 5.18
C ALA A 67 -18.69 4.75 4.34
N ASP A 68 -18.49 5.26 3.12
CA ASP A 68 -17.27 5.02 2.35
C ASP A 68 -16.04 5.73 2.98
N GLY A 69 -15.97 5.74 4.32
CA GLY A 69 -14.97 6.40 5.13
C GLY A 69 -13.61 5.74 4.92
N ILE A 70 -12.63 6.55 4.58
CA ILE A 70 -11.26 6.10 4.43
C ILE A 70 -10.35 7.01 5.21
N ALA A 71 -9.74 6.45 6.25
CA ALA A 71 -8.67 7.08 6.98
C ALA A 71 -7.32 6.68 6.37
N VAL A 72 -6.46 7.67 6.15
CA VAL A 72 -5.09 7.48 5.69
C VAL A 72 -4.13 7.94 6.76
N ARG A 73 -3.28 7.03 7.25
CA ARG A 73 -2.08 7.34 8.03
C ARG A 73 -0.94 7.60 7.05
N TYR A 74 -0.18 8.67 7.24
CA TYR A 74 0.90 9.04 6.31
C TYR A 74 2.13 9.57 7.01
N GLY A 75 3.27 9.57 6.31
CA GLY A 75 4.53 10.07 6.83
C GLY A 75 5.67 9.93 5.81
N ASP A 76 6.90 10.10 6.30
CA ASP A 76 8.10 10.06 5.47
C ASP A 76 9.14 9.12 6.08
N HIS A 77 9.78 8.30 5.25
CA HIS A 77 10.89 7.45 5.67
C HIS A 77 11.85 7.15 4.51
N ALA A 78 13.16 7.22 4.77
CA ALA A 78 14.20 6.86 3.78
C ALA A 78 14.04 7.52 2.39
N GLY A 79 13.56 8.77 2.34
CA GLY A 79 13.34 9.49 1.07
C GLY A 79 12.03 9.10 0.33
N LEU A 80 11.17 8.33 0.99
CA LEU A 80 9.84 7.96 0.52
C LEU A 80 8.77 8.64 1.37
N GLY A 81 7.83 9.33 0.74
CA GLY A 81 6.53 9.59 1.36
C GLY A 81 5.70 8.32 1.34
N PHE A 82 4.93 8.05 2.39
CA PHE A 82 4.10 6.85 2.45
C PHE A 82 2.69 7.16 2.96
N ALA A 83 1.76 6.31 2.57
CA ALA A 83 0.37 6.33 2.99
C ALA A 83 -0.15 4.91 3.22
N LEU A 84 -0.88 4.69 4.31
CA LEU A 84 -1.56 3.46 4.66
C LEU A 84 -3.03 3.74 4.85
N ALA A 85 -3.90 2.98 4.19
CA ALA A 85 -5.33 3.19 4.24
C ALA A 85 -6.06 2.18 5.11
N TYR A 86 -7.12 2.67 5.75
CA TYR A 86 -7.99 1.94 6.66
C TYR A 86 -9.45 2.20 6.26
N GLY A 87 -10.32 1.21 6.51
CA GLY A 87 -11.74 1.27 6.14
C GLY A 87 -12.03 0.67 4.78
N HIS A 88 -13.00 1.26 4.07
CA HIS A 88 -13.46 0.82 2.74
C HIS A 88 -12.47 1.16 1.61
N TRP A 89 -11.17 1.07 1.89
CA TRP A 89 -10.09 1.47 0.99
C TRP A 89 -10.11 0.76 -0.38
N PRO A 90 -10.60 -0.48 -0.60
CA PRO A 90 -10.60 -1.08 -1.93
C PRO A 90 -11.40 -0.27 -2.98
N SER A 91 -12.41 0.50 -2.56
CA SER A 91 -13.24 1.31 -3.48
C SER A 91 -12.55 2.60 -3.96
N VAL A 92 -11.41 2.98 -3.37
CA VAL A 92 -10.71 4.27 -3.66
C VAL A 92 -9.19 4.11 -3.80
N LEU A 93 -8.63 3.02 -3.33
CA LEU A 93 -7.19 2.72 -3.34
C LEU A 93 -6.88 1.31 -3.85
N GLY A 94 -7.89 0.60 -4.36
CA GLY A 94 -7.67 -0.68 -5.03
C GLY A 94 -6.86 -0.54 -6.33
N PRO A 95 -6.44 -1.66 -6.93
CA PRO A 95 -5.50 -1.72 -8.07
C PRO A 95 -5.94 -0.99 -9.36
N ALA A 96 -7.13 -0.39 -9.39
CA ALA A 96 -7.65 0.43 -10.47
C ALA A 96 -7.60 1.95 -10.21
N TYR A 97 -7.18 2.40 -9.02
CA TYR A 97 -7.18 3.82 -8.63
C TYR A 97 -5.74 4.39 -8.56
N HIS A 98 -5.28 4.90 -9.69
CA HIS A 98 -3.93 5.45 -9.86
C HIS A 98 -3.92 6.91 -10.33
N ASP A 99 -5.08 7.47 -10.68
CA ASP A 99 -5.22 8.79 -11.28
C ASP A 99 -4.56 9.88 -10.44
N GLY A 100 -3.43 10.39 -10.93
CA GLY A 100 -2.77 11.57 -10.39
C GLY A 100 -1.81 11.38 -9.25
N THR A 101 -1.69 10.17 -8.70
CA THR A 101 -0.74 9.92 -7.62
C THR A 101 0.71 9.97 -8.09
N SER A 102 0.98 9.65 -9.36
CA SER A 102 2.34 9.52 -9.91
C SER A 102 2.75 10.62 -10.90
N ARG A 103 1.91 11.62 -11.16
CA ARG A 103 2.27 12.78 -12.01
C ARG A 103 3.47 13.56 -11.51
N ASP A 104 4.07 14.29 -12.43
CA ASP A 104 5.14 15.27 -12.19
C ASP A 104 6.47 14.62 -11.80
N GLY A 105 6.81 13.52 -12.45
CA GLY A 105 8.06 12.77 -12.27
C GLY A 105 8.07 11.88 -11.02
N VAL A 106 6.92 11.65 -10.39
CA VAL A 106 6.82 10.88 -9.14
C VAL A 106 6.81 9.38 -9.44
N HIS A 107 7.51 8.61 -8.63
CA HIS A 107 7.44 7.14 -8.65
C HIS A 107 6.50 6.69 -7.53
N VAL A 108 5.49 5.88 -7.85
CA VAL A 108 4.55 5.32 -6.86
C VAL A 108 4.62 3.80 -6.90
N PHE A 109 4.83 3.21 -5.74
CA PHE A 109 4.82 1.77 -5.50
C PHE A 109 3.63 1.41 -4.63
N GLU A 110 2.82 0.47 -5.07
CA GLU A 110 1.63 0.01 -4.39
C GLU A 110 1.82 -1.43 -3.92
N LEU A 111 1.50 -1.66 -2.65
CA LEU A 111 1.39 -2.98 -2.05
C LEU A 111 -0.05 -3.17 -1.62
N TYR A 112 -0.67 -4.24 -2.11
CA TYR A 112 -2.08 -4.55 -1.88
C TYR A 112 -2.22 -5.97 -1.33
N TYR A 113 -3.02 -6.14 -0.29
CA TYR A 113 -3.45 -7.47 0.17
C TYR A 113 -4.78 -7.38 0.89
N GLU A 114 -5.75 -8.22 0.51
CA GLU A 114 -7.02 -8.35 1.21
C GLU A 114 -7.10 -9.71 1.91
N LYS A 115 -7.10 -9.71 3.25
CA LYS A 115 -7.03 -10.93 4.06
C LYS A 115 -8.35 -11.71 4.09
N GLN A 116 -9.47 -11.00 4.16
CA GLN A 116 -10.78 -11.62 4.41
C GLN A 116 -11.53 -12.06 3.16
N ASN A 117 -10.98 -11.79 1.97
CA ASN A 117 -11.65 -12.08 0.72
C ASN A 117 -10.95 -13.24 -0.01
N PRO A 118 -11.44 -14.48 0.14
CA PRO A 118 -10.84 -15.66 -0.50
C PRO A 118 -10.99 -15.65 -2.04
N LYS A 119 -11.70 -14.65 -2.60
CA LYS A 119 -11.83 -14.44 -4.05
C LYS A 119 -10.91 -13.35 -4.59
N VAL A 120 -10.19 -12.63 -3.73
CA VAL A 120 -9.28 -11.55 -4.15
C VAL A 120 -7.91 -12.13 -4.48
N PRO A 121 -7.22 -11.57 -5.50
CA PRO A 121 -5.88 -11.97 -5.89
C PRO A 121 -4.92 -12.02 -4.69
N PRO A 122 -3.80 -12.76 -4.82
CA PRO A 122 -2.75 -12.77 -3.83
C PRO A 122 -2.28 -11.36 -3.45
N PRO A 123 -1.45 -11.22 -2.41
CA PRO A 123 -0.70 -9.98 -2.22
C PRO A 123 -0.10 -9.53 -3.55
N ALA A 124 -0.24 -8.26 -3.90
CA ALA A 124 0.07 -7.75 -5.23
C ALA A 124 0.93 -6.49 -5.17
N PHE A 125 1.75 -6.34 -6.20
CA PHE A 125 2.61 -5.18 -6.42
C PHE A 125 2.23 -4.46 -7.69
N ALA A 126 2.24 -3.13 -7.66
CA ALA A 126 2.23 -2.31 -8.85
C ALA A 126 3.17 -1.11 -8.72
N TYR A 127 3.81 -0.75 -9.83
CA TYR A 127 4.69 0.40 -9.96
C TYR A 127 4.16 1.33 -11.06
N PHE A 128 4.01 2.61 -10.71
CA PHE A 128 3.57 3.68 -11.58
C PHE A 128 4.58 4.83 -11.62
N HIS A 129 4.68 5.47 -12.77
CA HIS A 129 5.48 6.66 -12.97
C HIS A 129 4.81 7.56 -14.01
N ASP A 130 4.63 8.85 -13.69
CA ASP A 130 3.96 9.82 -14.58
C ASP A 130 2.57 9.37 -15.05
N ASP A 131 1.78 8.79 -14.13
CA ASP A 131 0.45 8.21 -14.37
C ASP A 131 0.43 7.05 -15.38
N HIS A 132 1.60 6.49 -15.68
CA HIS A 132 1.72 5.27 -16.46
C HIS A 132 2.01 4.06 -15.58
N TYR A 133 1.24 3.00 -15.79
CA TYR A 133 1.56 1.68 -15.25
C TYR A 133 2.87 1.17 -15.88
N VAL A 134 3.88 0.93 -15.04
CA VAL A 134 5.20 0.47 -15.47
C VAL A 134 5.27 -1.05 -15.40
N CYS A 135 5.06 -1.62 -14.21
CA CYS A 135 5.00 -3.06 -14.02
C CYS A 135 4.29 -3.47 -12.74
N GLY A 136 3.97 -4.74 -12.63
CA GLY A 136 3.31 -5.31 -11.46
C GLY A 136 3.03 -6.79 -11.63
N PHE A 137 2.71 -7.45 -10.51
CA PHE A 137 2.48 -8.88 -10.46
C PHE A 137 1.81 -9.27 -9.13
N ASP A 138 1.16 -10.43 -9.16
CA ASP A 138 0.75 -11.11 -7.93
C ASP A 138 1.99 -11.72 -7.27
N MET A 139 2.26 -11.38 -6.01
CA MET A 139 3.40 -11.89 -5.22
C MET A 139 3.24 -13.37 -4.81
N TYR A 140 2.22 -14.05 -5.35
CA TYR A 140 2.11 -15.50 -5.39
C TYR A 140 1.57 -15.94 -6.75
N MET A 141 2.48 -16.24 -7.66
CA MET A 141 2.24 -16.41 -9.10
C MET A 141 1.48 -17.71 -9.49
N HIS A 142 1.01 -18.51 -8.54
CA HIS A 142 0.36 -19.82 -8.81
C HIS A 142 -1.17 -19.78 -8.87
N THR A 143 -1.79 -18.61 -8.82
CA THR A 143 -3.24 -18.49 -8.61
C THR A 143 -4.00 -18.01 -9.84
N TRP A 144 -3.67 -16.82 -10.40
CA TRP A 144 -4.48 -16.18 -11.46
C TRP A 144 -3.66 -15.62 -12.63
N SER A 145 -2.48 -15.06 -12.36
CA SER A 145 -1.53 -14.62 -13.40
C SER A 145 -0.13 -15.15 -13.05
N GLN A 146 0.50 -15.87 -13.97
CA GLN A 146 1.91 -16.28 -13.82
C GLN A 146 2.88 -15.20 -14.33
N GLU A 147 2.35 -14.04 -14.70
CA GLU A 147 3.08 -13.06 -15.50
C GLU A 147 3.30 -11.77 -14.73
N ILE A 148 4.55 -11.33 -14.73
CA ILE A 148 4.87 -9.93 -14.48
C ILE A 148 4.39 -9.16 -15.70
N THR A 149 3.47 -8.23 -15.46
CA THR A 149 2.81 -7.45 -16.50
C THR A 149 3.37 -6.02 -16.57
N GLY A 150 2.97 -5.30 -17.61
CA GLY A 150 3.39 -3.91 -17.87
C GLY A 150 4.60 -3.78 -18.81
N PRO A 151 4.77 -2.62 -19.47
CA PRO A 151 5.85 -2.37 -20.43
C PRO A 151 7.25 -2.42 -19.80
N GLY A 152 7.35 -2.22 -18.49
CA GLY A 152 8.58 -2.30 -17.72
C GLY A 152 8.73 -3.61 -16.94
N ALA A 153 8.03 -4.69 -17.31
CA ALA A 153 8.09 -5.96 -16.57
C ALA A 153 9.52 -6.50 -16.36
N ASP A 154 10.39 -6.29 -17.34
CA ASP A 154 11.79 -6.73 -17.28
C ASP A 154 12.61 -6.00 -16.21
N LEU A 155 12.09 -4.90 -15.64
CA LEU A 155 12.72 -4.23 -14.51
C LEU A 155 12.86 -5.15 -13.30
N VAL A 156 11.90 -6.05 -13.06
CA VAL A 156 11.89 -6.93 -11.88
C VAL A 156 12.03 -8.41 -12.25
N ARG A 157 11.78 -8.77 -13.51
CA ARG A 157 11.72 -10.17 -13.95
C ARG A 157 12.97 -10.98 -13.63
N ALA A 158 14.15 -10.44 -13.91
CA ALA A 158 15.40 -11.15 -13.67
C ALA A 158 15.61 -11.46 -12.18
N ASP A 159 15.30 -10.49 -11.31
CA ASP A 159 15.46 -10.63 -9.87
C ASP A 159 14.42 -11.59 -9.27
N ILE A 160 13.18 -11.56 -9.76
CA ILE A 160 12.11 -12.48 -9.36
C ILE A 160 12.46 -13.94 -9.73
N VAL A 161 12.96 -14.16 -10.96
CA VAL A 161 13.40 -15.49 -11.41
C VAL A 161 14.63 -15.95 -10.62
N ALA A 162 15.59 -15.07 -10.39
CA ALA A 162 16.79 -15.41 -9.62
C ALA A 162 16.47 -15.79 -8.16
N ALA A 163 15.37 -15.27 -7.61
CA ALA A 163 14.86 -15.61 -6.29
C ALA A 163 14.06 -16.94 -6.26
N GLY A 164 13.82 -17.59 -7.41
CA GLY A 164 13.07 -18.86 -7.50
C GLY A 164 11.57 -18.74 -7.21
N ILE A 165 11.03 -17.52 -7.25
CA ILE A 165 9.61 -17.24 -6.92
C ILE A 165 8.64 -17.95 -7.87
N PRO A 166 8.88 -18.04 -9.20
CA PRO A 166 7.96 -18.75 -10.11
C PRO A 166 7.82 -20.24 -9.82
N GLU A 167 8.81 -20.86 -9.18
CA GLU A 167 8.81 -22.27 -8.78
C GLU A 167 8.36 -22.48 -7.31
N GLU A 168 8.18 -21.41 -6.54
CA GLU A 168 7.83 -21.48 -5.11
C GLU A 168 6.34 -21.75 -4.91
N THR A 169 6.02 -22.98 -4.50
CA THR A 169 4.65 -23.44 -4.30
C THR A 169 4.00 -22.91 -3.02
N GLU A 170 4.78 -22.50 -2.03
CA GLU A 170 4.31 -22.00 -0.74
C GLU A 170 4.08 -20.48 -0.81
N ARG A 171 2.83 -20.07 -0.55
CA ARG A 171 2.36 -18.70 -0.76
C ARG A 171 3.11 -17.68 0.09
N ASP A 172 3.30 -17.97 1.37
CA ASP A 172 3.86 -16.99 2.29
C ASP A 172 5.38 -16.81 2.04
N THR A 173 6.05 -17.89 1.64
CA THR A 173 7.44 -17.90 1.19
C THR A 173 7.62 -17.10 -0.10
N ALA A 174 6.78 -17.34 -1.11
CA ALA A 174 6.79 -16.56 -2.36
C ALA A 174 6.50 -15.07 -2.11
N HIS A 175 5.55 -14.76 -1.23
CA HIS A 175 5.20 -13.40 -0.84
C HIS A 175 6.37 -12.69 -0.16
N ARG A 176 7.02 -13.33 0.81
CA ARG A 176 8.19 -12.78 1.50
C ARG A 176 9.37 -12.57 0.55
N ALA A 177 9.65 -13.55 -0.31
CA ALA A 177 10.71 -13.44 -1.31
C ALA A 177 10.44 -12.30 -2.31
N SER A 178 9.19 -12.14 -2.74
CA SER A 178 8.76 -11.03 -3.61
C SER A 178 9.02 -9.67 -2.94
N LEU A 179 8.61 -9.50 -1.68
CA LEU A 179 8.87 -8.26 -0.94
C LEU A 179 10.37 -7.98 -0.79
N ALA A 180 11.20 -9.00 -0.57
CA ALA A 180 12.65 -8.85 -0.48
C ALA A 180 13.28 -8.39 -1.82
N VAL A 181 12.80 -8.92 -2.95
CA VAL A 181 13.22 -8.45 -4.28
C VAL A 181 12.83 -6.98 -4.49
N LEU A 182 11.59 -6.62 -4.17
CA LEU A 182 11.09 -5.25 -4.31
C LEU A 182 11.82 -4.26 -3.41
N GLU A 183 12.08 -4.65 -2.16
CA GLU A 183 12.87 -3.92 -1.18
C GLU A 183 14.24 -3.54 -1.75
N GLN A 184 14.97 -4.51 -2.30
CA GLN A 184 16.29 -4.28 -2.89
C GLN A 184 16.22 -3.50 -4.20
N ARG A 185 15.31 -3.90 -5.11
CA ARG A 185 15.25 -3.36 -6.46
C ARG A 185 14.83 -1.89 -6.49
N PHE A 186 13.89 -1.51 -5.64
CA PHE A 186 13.36 -0.16 -5.59
C PHE A 186 13.78 0.62 -4.34
N GLU A 187 14.66 0.05 -3.50
CA GLU A 187 15.11 0.66 -2.25
C GLU A 187 13.91 1.05 -1.34
N LEU A 188 12.92 0.15 -1.23
CA LEU A 188 11.72 0.39 -0.43
C LEU A 188 12.02 0.15 1.05
N ALA A 189 11.62 1.08 1.91
CA ALA A 189 11.83 0.94 3.35
C ALA A 189 10.64 1.49 4.14
N LEU A 190 10.09 0.66 5.03
CA LEU A 190 9.05 1.02 5.99
C LEU A 190 9.26 0.24 7.29
N PRO A 191 9.84 0.85 8.33
CA PRO A 191 10.10 0.15 9.59
C PRO A 191 8.81 -0.33 10.25
N ARG A 192 8.82 -1.58 10.72
CA ARG A 192 7.68 -2.21 11.40
C ARG A 192 7.10 -1.35 12.53
N ASP A 193 7.94 -0.89 13.44
CA ASP A 193 7.50 -0.15 14.63
C ASP A 193 6.93 1.23 14.26
N LEU A 194 7.40 1.84 13.16
CA LEU A 194 6.82 3.07 12.62
C LEU A 194 5.39 2.83 12.12
N ILE A 195 5.15 1.69 11.50
CA ILE A 195 3.84 1.38 10.91
C ILE A 195 2.86 0.88 11.97
N LEU A 196 3.27 -0.05 12.82
CA LEU A 196 2.35 -0.72 13.76
C LEU A 196 2.15 0.08 15.04
N ASP A 197 3.22 0.65 15.59
CA ASP A 197 3.23 1.14 16.97
C ASP A 197 3.20 2.68 17.07
N ALA A 198 3.79 3.39 16.09
CA ALA A 198 3.87 4.85 16.14
C ALA A 198 2.52 5.53 15.82
N PRO A 199 2.12 6.55 16.60
CA PRO A 199 1.11 7.50 16.17
C PRO A 199 1.63 8.30 14.97
N LEU A 200 0.90 8.26 13.85
CA LEU A 200 1.24 8.97 12.62
C LEU A 200 0.20 10.05 12.32
N PRO A 201 0.57 11.13 11.60
CA PRO A 201 -0.41 12.01 10.98
C PRO A 201 -1.47 11.22 10.23
N THR A 202 -2.73 11.60 10.43
CA THR A 202 -3.89 10.89 9.88
C THR A 202 -4.88 11.88 9.31
N ALA A 203 -5.47 11.54 8.18
CA ALA A 203 -6.55 12.33 7.58
C ALA A 203 -7.64 11.42 7.01
N LEU A 204 -8.87 11.93 6.96
CA LEU A 204 -9.93 11.35 6.15
C LEU A 204 -9.76 11.83 4.71
N VAL A 205 -9.71 10.91 3.76
CA VAL A 205 -9.62 11.20 2.31
C VAL A 205 -10.95 10.99 1.59
N ARG A 206 -11.86 10.26 2.24
CA ARG A 206 -13.29 10.13 1.96
C ARG A 206 -14.04 10.02 3.30
N GLY A 207 -15.30 10.46 3.34
CA GLY A 207 -16.10 10.61 4.56
C GLY A 207 -15.99 12.00 5.22
N GLN A 208 -16.87 12.30 6.17
CA GLN A 208 -16.82 13.49 7.04
C GLN A 208 -16.46 13.07 8.47
N GLN A 209 -15.95 13.97 9.32
CA GLN A 209 -15.62 13.63 10.71
C GLN A 209 -16.87 13.26 11.54
N PRO A 210 -16.73 12.40 12.58
CA PRO A 210 -17.80 12.18 13.54
C PRO A 210 -18.10 13.47 14.32
N ARG A 211 -19.36 13.67 14.75
CA ARG A 211 -19.77 14.88 15.49
C ARG A 211 -19.40 14.88 16.98
#